data_AF-A0A943BUA9-F1
#
_entry.id   AF-A0A943BUA9-F1
#
_cell.length_a   1.000
_cell.length_b   1.000
_cell.length_c   1.000
_cell.angle_alpha   90.00
_cell.angle_beta   90.00
_cell.angle_gamma   90.00
#
_symmetry.space_group_name_H-M   'P 1'
#
loop_
_entity.id
_entity.type
_entity.pdbx_description
1 polymer ?
#
loop_
_entity_poly.entity_id
_entity_poly.type
_entity_poly.pdbx_seq_one_letter_code
_entity_poly.pdbx_strand_id
1 'polypeptide(L)'
;MALTARQDIFIRRLLEGDSQRKAYRAAFPSSQKWKDSTVDSKASALFHSDKVQERYQFLKKELDNKSIMHRTERMITLSKIAEKDSEDAGYRIRAIDVLNKMDGDYVQKVEVTTPDDGTLKEMENYFASKKRNT
;
A
#
# COMPACT_ATOMS: atom_id res chain seq x y z
N MET A 1 3.35 11.46 26.90
CA MET A 1 4.74 11.22 27.37
C MET A 1 5.66 11.17 26.16
N ALA A 2 6.82 11.85 26.20
CA ALA A 2 7.69 12.06 25.04
C ALA A 2 8.60 10.87 24.70
N LEU A 3 8.86 10.66 23.40
CA LEU A 3 9.83 9.71 22.86
C LEU A 3 11.26 10.23 23.12
N THR A 4 12.18 9.34 23.51
CA THR A 4 13.58 9.74 23.72
C THR A 4 14.37 9.84 22.42
N ALA A 5 15.42 10.66 22.38
CA ALA A 5 16.30 10.78 21.21
C ALA A 5 16.92 9.45 20.77
N ARG A 6 17.27 8.57 21.73
CA ARG A 6 17.82 7.25 21.43
C ARG A 6 16.79 6.32 20.77
N GLN A 7 15.55 6.35 21.25
CA GLN A 7 14.46 5.60 20.61
C GLN A 7 14.19 6.11 19.18
N ASP A 8 14.24 7.42 18.97
CA ASP A 8 14.06 7.98 17.62
C ASP A 8 15.18 7.56 16.66
N ILE A 9 16.45 7.57 17.11
CA ILE A 9 17.58 7.05 16.33
C ILE A 9 17.38 5.57 15.99
N PHE A 10 16.99 4.76 16.97
CA PHE A 10 16.71 3.33 16.77
C PHE A 10 15.66 3.12 15.68
N ILE A 11 14.54 3.86 15.76
CA ILE A 11 13.44 3.77 14.78
C ILE A 11 13.90 4.19 13.38
N ARG A 12 14.62 5.32 13.25
CA ARG A 12 15.10 5.79 11.94
C ARG A 12 16.02 4.77 11.27
N ARG A 13 16.95 4.18 12.03
CA ARG A 13 17.83 3.12 11.51
C ARG A 13 17.07 1.89 11.02
N LEU A 14 16.03 1.47 11.75
CA LEU A 14 15.16 0.36 11.30
C LEU A 14 14.46 0.70 9.97
N LEU A 15 13.98 1.94 9.80
CA LEU A 15 13.33 2.38 8.57
C LEU A 15 14.33 2.54 7.40
N GLU A 16 15.60 2.81 7.69
CA GLU A 16 16.71 2.78 6.73
C GLU A 16 17.13 1.35 6.32
N GLY A 17 16.58 0.32 6.97
CA GLY A 17 16.85 -1.09 6.64
C GLY A 17 17.87 -1.79 7.54
N ASP A 18 18.32 -1.16 8.63
CA ASP A 18 19.19 -1.83 9.59
C ASP A 18 18.45 -2.95 10.34
N SER A 19 19.17 -4.02 10.69
CA SER A 19 18.67 -5.01 11.64
C SER A 19 18.52 -4.40 13.03
N GLN A 20 17.64 -4.98 13.86
CA GLN A 20 17.44 -4.51 15.25
C GLN A 20 18.76 -4.42 16.03
N ARG A 21 19.68 -5.37 15.84
CA ARG A 21 21.02 -5.32 16.48
C ARG A 21 21.82 -4.09 16.05
N LYS A 22 21.89 -3.81 14.74
CA LYS A 22 22.63 -2.66 14.19
C LYS A 22 22.01 -1.34 14.64
N ALA A 23 20.69 -1.23 14.51
CA ALA A 23 19.94 -0.06 14.95
C ALA A 23 20.13 0.22 16.45
N TYR A 24 20.10 -0.83 17.28
CA TYR A 24 20.28 -0.69 18.73
C TYR A 24 21.70 -0.20 19.07
N ARG A 25 22.72 -0.75 18.41
CA ARG A 25 24.10 -0.31 18.57
C ARG A 25 24.31 1.15 18.18
N ALA A 26 23.67 1.60 17.10
CA ALA A 26 23.69 3.01 16.69
C ALA A 26 23.02 3.93 17.72
N ALA A 27 21.89 3.50 18.30
CA ALA A 27 21.16 4.27 19.31
C ALA A 27 21.83 4.28 20.70
N PHE A 28 22.57 3.22 21.04
CA PHE A 28 23.23 3.03 22.33
C PHE A 28 24.70 2.63 22.13
N PRO A 29 25.61 3.60 21.91
CA PRO A 29 27.02 3.31 21.59
C PRO A 29 27.76 2.48 22.65
N SER A 30 27.34 2.54 23.91
CA SER A 30 27.90 1.71 24.99
C SER A 30 27.64 0.21 24.80
N SER A 31 26.68 -0.17 23.96
CA SER A 31 26.35 -1.57 23.64
C SER A 31 27.28 -2.20 22.60
N GLN A 32 28.21 -1.43 22.02
CA GLN A 32 29.18 -1.96 21.06
C GLN A 32 30.06 -3.08 21.64
N LYS A 33 30.37 -2.96 22.94
CA LYS A 33 31.17 -3.93 23.70
C LYS A 33 30.35 -5.09 24.28
N TRP A 34 29.03 -5.09 24.10
CA TRP A 34 28.16 -6.13 24.65
C TRP A 34 28.11 -7.33 23.71
N LYS A 35 27.87 -8.51 24.29
CA LYS A 35 27.61 -9.74 23.54
C LYS A 35 26.39 -9.56 22.65
N ASP A 36 26.43 -10.15 21.46
CA ASP A 36 25.34 -10.07 20.48
C ASP A 36 24.00 -10.52 21.07
N SER A 37 23.96 -11.62 21.84
CA SER A 37 22.72 -12.12 22.46
C SER A 37 22.07 -11.13 23.42
N THR A 38 22.89 -10.36 24.15
CA THR A 38 22.39 -9.30 25.05
C THR A 38 21.79 -8.15 24.24
N VAL A 39 22.47 -7.74 23.16
CA VAL A 39 21.97 -6.69 22.27
C VAL A 39 20.68 -7.12 21.61
N ASP A 40 20.60 -8.34 21.09
CA ASP A 40 19.40 -8.88 20.43
C ASP A 40 18.19 -8.89 21.37
N SER A 41 18.38 -9.39 22.60
CA SER A 41 17.32 -9.43 23.61
C SER A 41 16.82 -8.02 23.96
N LYS A 42 17.74 -7.06 24.14
CA LYS A 42 17.41 -5.66 24.46
C LYS A 42 16.77 -4.93 23.28
N ALA A 43 17.25 -5.17 22.06
CA ALA A 43 16.72 -4.57 20.85
C ALA A 43 15.30 -5.07 20.56
N SER A 44 15.06 -6.36 20.73
CA SER A 44 13.72 -6.94 20.62
C SER A 44 12.77 -6.35 21.66
N ALA A 45 13.17 -6.30 22.94
CA ALA A 45 12.35 -5.70 23.98
C ALA A 45 12.04 -4.22 23.72
N LEU A 46 13.03 -3.45 23.22
CA LEU A 46 12.84 -2.06 22.86
C LEU A 46 11.85 -1.90 21.70
N PHE A 47 11.99 -2.74 20.67
CA PHE A 47 11.11 -2.69 19.51
C PHE A 47 9.65 -2.96 19.90
N HIS A 48 9.39 -3.92 20.79
CA HIS A 48 8.04 -4.26 21.24
C HIS A 48 7.43 -3.28 22.27
N SER A 49 8.13 -2.19 22.62
CA SER A 49 7.53 -1.18 23.48
C SER A 49 6.49 -0.35 22.72
N ASP A 50 5.32 -0.11 23.33
CA ASP A 50 4.19 0.57 22.70
C ASP A 50 4.58 1.88 22.01
N LYS A 51 5.39 2.70 22.70
CA LYS A 51 5.86 4.01 22.20
C LYS A 51 6.72 3.89 20.94
N VAL A 52 7.57 2.87 20.89
CA VAL A 52 8.45 2.63 19.74
C VAL A 52 7.64 2.08 18.57
N GLN A 53 6.72 1.15 18.83
CA GLN A 53 5.81 0.61 17.81
C GLN A 53 4.94 1.70 17.19
N GLU A 54 4.27 2.51 18.01
CA GLU A 54 3.38 3.58 17.54
C GLU A 54 4.13 4.54 16.60
N ARG A 55 5.32 5.00 17.02
CA ARG A 55 6.14 5.90 16.21
C ARG A 55 6.69 5.23 14.95
N TYR A 56 7.15 3.99 15.05
CA TYR A 56 7.65 3.22 13.92
C TYR A 56 6.55 3.06 12.85
N GLN A 57 5.34 2.65 13.25
CA GLN A 57 4.22 2.49 12.33
C GLN A 57 3.78 3.80 11.70
N PHE A 58 3.74 4.89 12.48
CA PHE A 58 3.46 6.23 11.95
C PHE A 58 4.45 6.61 10.84
N LEU A 59 5.76 6.51 11.12
CA LEU A 59 6.78 6.87 10.14
C LEU A 59 6.85 5.90 8.95
N LYS A 60 6.58 4.61 9.18
CA LYS A 60 6.50 3.60 8.12
C LYS A 60 5.35 3.91 7.17
N LYS A 61 4.17 4.25 7.71
CA LYS A 61 3.02 4.69 6.91
C LYS A 61 3.33 5.97 6.12
N GLU A 62 4.01 6.94 6.71
CA GLU A 62 4.46 8.14 5.99
C GLU A 62 5.42 7.82 4.85
N LEU A 63 6.35 6.88 5.06
CA LEU A 63 7.26 6.42 4.01
C LEU A 63 6.54 5.64 2.92
N ASP A 64 5.60 4.76 3.29
CA ASP A 64 4.82 3.98 2.33
C ASP A 64 3.90 4.89 1.51
N ASN A 65 3.28 5.89 2.15
CA ASN A 65 2.51 6.94 1.47
C ASN A 65 3.36 7.74 0.49
N LYS A 66 4.63 8.04 0.82
CA LYS A 66 5.58 8.71 -0.09
C LYS A 66 6.10 7.78 -1.20
N SER A 67 6.22 6.48 -0.91
CA SER A 67 6.66 5.49 -1.89
C SER A 67 5.57 5.15 -2.91
N ILE A 68 4.30 5.33 -2.56
CA ILE A 68 3.16 5.23 -3.47
C ILE A 68 2.99 6.60 -4.13
N MET A 69 3.37 6.71 -5.41
CA MET A 69 3.16 7.94 -6.18
C MET A 69 1.70 8.39 -6.04
N HIS A 70 1.47 9.58 -5.48
CA HIS A 70 0.14 10.12 -5.26
C HIS A 70 -0.59 10.34 -6.59
N ARG A 71 -1.93 10.41 -6.58
CA ARG A 71 -2.73 10.63 -7.82
C ARG A 71 -2.19 11.80 -8.62
N THR A 72 -1.90 12.93 -7.96
CA THR A 72 -1.34 14.14 -8.59
C THR A 72 0.03 13.92 -9.20
N GLU A 73 0.92 13.22 -8.53
CA GLU A 73 2.27 12.93 -9.04
C GLU A 73 2.23 11.99 -10.24
N ARG A 74 1.31 11.01 -10.25
CA ARG A 74 1.06 10.15 -11.42
C ARG A 74 0.55 10.97 -12.60
N MET A 75 -0.40 11.88 -12.38
CA MET A 75 -0.90 12.77 -13.42
C MET A 75 0.22 13.64 -14.00
N ILE A 76 1.02 14.29 -13.14
CA ILE A 76 2.17 15.10 -13.59
C ILE A 76 3.16 14.27 -14.41
N THR A 77 3.45 13.05 -13.96
CA THR A 77 4.37 12.14 -14.68
C THR A 77 3.81 11.76 -16.05
N LEU A 78 2.52 11.41 -16.13
CA LEU A 78 1.86 11.07 -17.38
C LEU A 78 1.77 12.27 -18.32
N SER A 79 1.45 13.47 -17.84
CA SER A 79 1.46 14.70 -18.64
C SER A 79 2.84 14.97 -19.23
N LYS A 80 3.91 14.82 -18.44
CA LYS A 80 5.29 14.96 -18.95
C LYS A 80 5.63 13.94 -20.03
N ILE A 81 5.16 12.69 -19.93
CA ILE A 81 5.34 11.69 -20.97
C ILE A 81 4.54 12.07 -22.23
N ALA A 82 3.30 12.53 -22.07
CA ALA A 82 2.42 12.94 -23.16
C ALA A 82 2.94 14.16 -23.94
N GLU A 83 3.57 15.12 -23.25
CA GLU A 83 4.09 16.38 -23.83
C GLU A 83 5.47 16.25 -24.47
N LYS A 84 6.22 15.17 -24.18
CA LYS A 84 7.60 15.03 -24.63
C LYS A 84 7.65 14.52 -26.07
N ASP A 85 7.81 15.43 -27.03
CA ASP A 85 7.84 15.12 -28.47
C ASP A 85 8.91 14.09 -28.88
N SER A 86 9.99 13.95 -28.11
CA SER A 86 11.04 12.96 -28.37
C SER A 86 10.66 11.53 -27.99
N GLU A 87 9.57 11.31 -27.25
CA GLU A 87 9.08 9.97 -26.92
C GLU A 87 8.31 9.36 -28.08
N ASP A 88 8.23 8.04 -28.15
CA ASP A 88 7.42 7.36 -29.16
C ASP A 88 5.93 7.76 -29.05
N ALA A 89 5.30 7.98 -30.20
CA ALA A 89 3.90 8.42 -30.25
C ALA A 89 2.96 7.45 -29.52
N GLY A 90 3.25 6.14 -29.55
CA GLY A 90 2.49 5.13 -28.81
C GLY A 90 2.57 5.31 -27.30
N TYR A 91 3.71 5.70 -26.74
CA TYR A 91 3.82 6.00 -25.30
C TYR A 91 3.04 7.26 -24.92
N ARG A 92 3.07 8.30 -25.76
CA ARG A 92 2.32 9.54 -25.53
C ARG A 92 0.81 9.30 -25.56
N ILE A 93 0.32 8.55 -26.55
CA ILE A 93 -1.11 8.19 -26.67
C ILE A 93 -1.56 7.39 -25.45
N ARG A 94 -0.77 6.42 -24.99
CA ARG A 94 -1.11 5.65 -23.78
C ARG A 94 -1.15 6.53 -22.53
N ALA A 95 -0.24 7.49 -22.40
CA ALA A 95 -0.25 8.41 -21.26
C ALA A 95 -1.52 9.29 -21.25
N ILE A 96 -1.92 9.83 -22.41
CA ILE A 96 -3.16 10.60 -22.58
C ILE A 96 -4.39 9.73 -22.29
N ASP A 97 -4.44 8.50 -22.81
CA ASP A 97 -5.54 7.57 -22.55
C ASP A 97 -5.71 7.25 -21.06
N VAL A 98 -4.61 7.04 -20.35
CA VAL A 98 -4.64 6.82 -18.89
C VAL A 98 -5.12 8.08 -18.17
N LEU A 99 -4.70 9.28 -18.57
CA LEU A 99 -5.19 10.54 -18.00
C LEU A 99 -6.70 10.69 -18.18
N ASN A 100 -7.22 10.48 -19.40
CA ASN A 100 -8.65 10.56 -19.69
C ASN A 100 -9.47 9.55 -18.85
N LYS A 101 -8.94 8.34 -18.61
CA LYS A 101 -9.55 7.36 -17.69
C LYS A 101 -9.51 7.82 -16.24
N MET A 102 -8.44 8.50 -15.82
CA MET A 102 -8.30 9.04 -14.47
C MET A 102 -9.27 10.20 -14.21
N ASP A 103 -9.56 11.02 -15.22
CA ASP A 103 -10.45 12.18 -15.11
C ASP A 103 -11.93 11.85 -15.36
N GLY A 104 -12.21 10.62 -15.81
CA GLY A 104 -13.57 10.13 -16.00
C GLY A 104 -14.19 10.58 -17.32
N ASP A 105 -13.38 11.03 -18.29
CA ASP A 105 -13.85 11.43 -19.62
C ASP A 105 -14.42 10.25 -20.42
N TYR A 106 -14.09 9.01 -20.03
CA TYR A 106 -14.68 7.80 -20.60
C TYR A 106 -15.97 7.40 -19.89
N VAL A 107 -17.08 7.45 -20.61
CA VAL A 107 -18.34 6.85 -20.18
C VAL A 107 -18.30 5.34 -20.43
N GLN A 108 -18.23 4.54 -19.37
CA GLN A 108 -18.35 3.09 -19.46
C GLN A 108 -19.83 2.71 -19.54
N LYS A 109 -20.30 2.31 -20.73
CA LYS A 109 -21.66 1.76 -20.89
C LYS A 109 -21.65 0.30 -20.47
N VAL A 110 -22.43 -0.02 -19.43
CA VAL A 110 -22.72 -1.39 -19.02
C VAL A 110 -24.12 -1.72 -19.52
N GLU A 111 -24.21 -2.63 -20.48
CA GLU A 111 -25.49 -3.19 -20.92
C GLU A 111 -25.91 -4.27 -19.93
N VAL A 112 -27.03 -4.05 -19.23
CA VAL A 112 -27.67 -5.09 -18.43
C VAL A 112 -28.65 -5.81 -19.35
N THR A 113 -28.30 -7.03 -19.74
CA THR A 113 -29.25 -7.94 -20.39
C THR A 113 -30.23 -8.42 -19.31
N THR A 114 -31.52 -8.15 -19.49
CA THR A 114 -32.55 -8.77 -18.67
C THR A 114 -32.50 -10.29 -18.87
N PRO A 115 -32.81 -11.10 -17.85
CA PRO A 115 -32.85 -12.55 -18.00
C PRO A 115 -33.80 -12.92 -19.13
N ASP A 116 -33.33 -13.76 -20.07
CA ASP A 116 -34.17 -14.34 -21.11
C ASP A 116 -35.37 -15.04 -20.44
N ASP A 117 -36.56 -14.88 -21.00
CA ASP A 117 -37.85 -15.33 -20.45
C ASP A 117 -37.84 -16.85 -20.11
N GLY A 118 -36.94 -17.61 -20.76
CA GLY A 118 -36.66 -19.01 -20.45
C GLY A 118 -36.15 -19.25 -19.02
N THR A 119 -35.31 -18.36 -18.48
CA THR A 119 -34.72 -18.51 -17.13
C THR A 119 -35.74 -18.32 -16.02
N LEU A 120 -36.71 -17.41 -16.20
CA LEU A 120 -37.86 -17.25 -15.31
C LEU A 120 -38.72 -18.51 -15.30
N LYS A 121 -38.98 -19.08 -16.48
CA LYS A 121 -39.77 -20.31 -16.62
C LYS A 121 -39.08 -21.53 -15.99
N GLU A 122 -37.76 -21.62 -16.09
CA GLU A 122 -36.96 -22.66 -15.42
C GLU A 122 -36.99 -22.51 -13.89
N MET A 123 -36.89 -21.28 -13.38
CA MET A 123 -37.02 -20.99 -11.95
C MET A 123 -38.42 -21.32 -11.43
N GLU A 124 -39.47 -20.94 -12.15
CA GLU A 124 -40.86 -21.28 -11.81
C GLU A 124 -41.06 -22.80 -11.74
N ASN A 125 -40.55 -23.55 -12.72
CA ASN A 125 -40.60 -25.01 -12.74
C ASN A 125 -39.86 -25.63 -11.55
N TYR A 126 -38.70 -25.09 -11.19
CA TYR A 126 -37.93 -25.53 -10.02
C TYR A 126 -38.71 -25.30 -8.72
N PHE A 127 -39.26 -24.11 -8.50
CA PHE A 127 -40.06 -23.82 -7.30
C PHE A 127 -41.35 -24.64 -7.24
N ALA A 128 -42.00 -24.87 -8.39
CA ALA A 128 -43.17 -25.74 -8.51
C ALA A 128 -42.84 -27.22 -8.24
N SER A 129 -41.62 -27.67 -8.54
CA SER A 129 -41.17 -29.03 -8.21
C SER A 129 -40.93 -29.21 -6.70
N LYS A 130 -40.39 -28.18 -6.03
CA LYS A 130 -40.16 -28.22 -4.57
C LYS A 130 -41.44 -28.17 -3.75
N LYS A 131 -42.47 -27.43 -4.18
CA LYS A 131 -43.79 -27.40 -3.50
C LYS A 131 -44.58 -28.70 -3.58
N ARG A 132 -44.26 -29.60 -4.52
CA ARG A 132 -44.94 -30.90 -4.69
C ARG A 132 -44.34 -32.01 -3.83
N ASN A 133 -43.17 -31.78 -3.22
CA ASN A 133 -42.43 -32.74 -2.42
C ASN A 133 -42.50 -32.44 -0.91
N THR A 134 -43.49 -31.64 -0.48
CA THR A 134 -43.84 -31.34 0.92
C THR A 134 -45.33 -31.57 1.10
#